data_AF-A0A969S1Q4-F1
#
_entry.id   AF-A0A969S1Q4-F1
#
_cell.length_a   1.000
_cell.length_b   1.000
_cell.length_c   1.000
_cell.angle_alpha   90.00
_cell.angle_beta   90.00
_cell.angle_gamma   90.00
#
_symmetry.space_group_name_H-M   'P 1'
#
loop_
_entity.id
_entity.type
_entity.pdbx_description
1 polymer ?
#
loop_
_entity_poly.entity_id
_entity_poly.type
_entity_poly.pdbx_seq_one_letter_code
_entity_poly.pdbx_strand_id
1 'polypeptide(L)'
;MLEALGVRETGLLSGDPKQYQFENPLSFIGKYQFGEILLIRLGYYKADIYYGHGADKKDWQGRWTKKKGIDSKLKFLNSPNVQEEAIREAFRVYWKDINDILSQQGQSINNYLGQKKTFNDKGKSKTITVTLSGIIAGAHLRGPNRVVELLLKGKVSYDELGTSILEYMDIFGGYDMTPKDF
;
A
#
# COMPACT_ATOMS: atom_id res chain seq x y z
N MET A 1 -13.23 -3.06 -0.23
CA MET A 1 -11.97 -2.30 -0.40
C MET A 1 -11.06 -2.92 -1.46
N LEU A 2 -10.65 -4.19 -1.34
CA LEU A 2 -9.67 -4.79 -2.25
C LEU A 2 -10.04 -4.70 -3.74
N GLU A 3 -11.29 -4.98 -4.11
CA GLU A 3 -11.76 -4.79 -5.49
C GLU A 3 -11.57 -3.36 -5.99
N ALA A 4 -11.99 -2.37 -5.20
CA ALA A 4 -11.82 -0.96 -5.55
C ALA A 4 -10.34 -0.56 -5.64
N LEU A 5 -9.49 -1.11 -4.77
CA LEU A 5 -8.05 -0.89 -4.83
C LEU A 5 -7.48 -1.46 -6.14
N GLY A 6 -7.81 -2.70 -6.49
CA GLY A 6 -7.38 -3.31 -7.74
C GLY A 6 -7.78 -2.50 -8.98
N VAL A 7 -9.00 -1.97 -9.00
CA VAL A 7 -9.46 -1.06 -10.05
C VAL A 7 -8.63 0.22 -10.08
N ARG A 8 -8.39 0.86 -8.93
CA ARG A 8 -7.62 2.11 -8.85
C ARG A 8 -6.16 1.95 -9.27
N GLU A 9 -5.59 0.79 -8.97
CA GLU A 9 -4.20 0.42 -9.20
C GLU A 9 -3.92 0.03 -10.66
N THR A 10 -4.87 -0.62 -11.32
CA THR A 10 -4.68 -1.16 -12.68
C THR A 10 -5.43 -0.38 -13.77
N GLY A 11 -6.48 0.37 -13.40
CA GLY A 11 -7.42 0.97 -14.34
C GLY A 11 -8.37 -0.04 -15.03
N LEU A 12 -8.26 -1.33 -14.71
CA LEU A 12 -9.14 -2.38 -15.23
C LEU A 12 -10.39 -2.54 -14.38
N LEU A 13 -11.49 -2.99 -14.98
CA LEU A 13 -12.76 -3.18 -14.30
C LEU A 13 -12.67 -4.23 -13.19
N SER A 14 -13.52 -4.10 -12.16
CA SER A 14 -13.60 -5.08 -11.07
C SER A 14 -13.95 -6.46 -11.62
N GLY A 15 -13.26 -7.48 -11.13
CA GLY A 15 -13.38 -8.85 -11.62
C GLY A 15 -12.65 -9.17 -12.92
N ASP A 16 -11.99 -8.21 -13.59
CA ASP A 16 -11.16 -8.53 -14.76
C ASP A 16 -9.92 -9.34 -14.32
N PRO A 17 -9.76 -10.60 -14.77
CA PRO A 17 -8.62 -11.43 -14.38
C PRO A 17 -7.27 -10.85 -14.80
N LYS A 18 -7.24 -9.95 -15.79
CA LYS A 18 -6.01 -9.26 -16.22
C LYS A 18 -5.44 -8.35 -15.15
N GLN A 19 -6.22 -7.97 -14.13
CA GLN A 19 -5.69 -7.24 -12.98
C GLN A 19 -4.50 -7.95 -12.33
N TYR A 20 -4.59 -9.28 -12.14
CA TYR A 20 -3.51 -10.06 -11.51
C TYR A 20 -2.26 -10.19 -12.36
N GLN A 21 -2.37 -10.00 -13.68
CA GLN A 21 -1.27 -10.09 -14.63
C GLN A 21 -0.71 -8.71 -15.01
N PHE A 22 -1.28 -7.63 -14.46
CA PHE A 22 -0.91 -6.27 -14.81
C PHE A 22 0.51 -5.92 -14.34
N GLU A 23 1.24 -5.21 -15.17
CA GLU A 23 2.51 -4.59 -14.81
C GLU A 23 2.54 -3.16 -15.36
N ASN A 24 2.80 -2.19 -14.49
CA ASN A 24 2.87 -0.79 -14.93
C ASN A 24 4.26 -0.43 -15.49
N PRO A 25 4.41 0.72 -16.17
CA PRO A 25 5.70 1.16 -16.71
C PRO A 25 6.81 1.40 -15.66
N LEU A 26 6.47 1.46 -14.37
CA LEU A 26 7.42 1.56 -13.24
C LEU A 26 7.74 0.18 -12.62
N SER A 27 7.34 -0.90 -13.31
CA SER A 27 7.57 -2.31 -12.99
C SER A 27 6.99 -2.77 -11.66
N PHE A 28 5.92 -2.13 -11.19
CA PHE A 28 5.05 -2.70 -10.16
C PHE A 28 4.13 -3.73 -10.79
N ILE A 29 3.84 -4.82 -10.05
CA ILE A 29 3.22 -6.02 -10.61
C ILE A 29 1.95 -6.45 -9.87
N GLY A 30 1.03 -7.08 -10.59
CA GLY A 30 -0.19 -7.67 -10.06
C GLY A 30 -1.29 -6.67 -9.73
N LYS A 31 -2.42 -7.19 -9.26
CA LYS A 31 -3.66 -6.43 -9.02
C LYS A 31 -3.45 -5.25 -8.08
N TYR A 32 -2.50 -5.36 -7.16
CA TYR A 32 -2.23 -4.39 -6.11
C TYR A 32 -0.87 -3.68 -6.27
N GLN A 33 -0.30 -3.65 -7.48
CA GLN A 33 0.96 -2.98 -7.81
C GLN A 33 2.08 -3.24 -6.79
N PHE A 34 2.41 -4.52 -6.55
CA PHE A 34 3.50 -4.90 -5.66
C PHE A 34 4.85 -4.45 -6.20
N GLY A 35 5.63 -3.76 -5.36
CA GLY A 35 7.04 -3.44 -5.64
C GLY A 35 8.01 -4.43 -4.99
N GLU A 36 9.26 -4.43 -5.44
CA GLU A 36 10.31 -5.32 -4.91
C GLU A 36 10.48 -5.20 -3.39
N ILE A 37 10.57 -3.97 -2.86
CA ILE A 37 10.72 -3.75 -1.41
C ILE A 37 9.59 -4.42 -0.63
N LEU A 38 8.35 -4.28 -1.09
CA LEU A 38 7.21 -4.89 -0.42
C LEU A 38 7.31 -6.42 -0.45
N LEU A 39 7.60 -7.02 -1.60
CA LEU A 39 7.74 -8.47 -1.70
C LEU A 39 8.97 -9.02 -0.95
N ILE A 40 10.01 -8.20 -0.74
CA ILE A 40 11.13 -8.51 0.17
C ILE A 40 10.63 -8.52 1.61
N ARG A 41 9.93 -7.47 2.06
CA ARG A 41 9.37 -7.38 3.41
C ARG A 41 8.39 -8.51 3.73
N LEU A 42 7.61 -8.93 2.73
CA LEU A 42 6.68 -10.05 2.84
C LEU A 42 7.37 -11.43 2.69
N GLY A 43 8.66 -11.46 2.35
CA GLY A 43 9.43 -12.69 2.24
C GLY A 43 9.14 -13.54 0.99
N TYR A 44 8.47 -12.99 -0.03
CA TYR A 44 8.31 -13.63 -1.34
C TYR A 44 9.55 -13.51 -2.22
N TYR A 45 10.38 -12.50 -1.95
CA TYR A 45 11.51 -12.13 -2.78
C TYR A 45 12.72 -11.74 -1.93
N LYS A 46 13.93 -11.86 -2.48
CA LYS A 46 15.20 -11.50 -1.85
C LYS A 46 16.10 -10.84 -2.89
N ALA A 47 16.60 -9.66 -2.60
CA ALA A 47 17.59 -8.98 -3.43
C ALA A 47 18.50 -8.14 -2.53
N ASP A 48 19.80 -8.14 -2.83
CA ASP A 48 20.79 -7.31 -2.11
C ASP A 48 20.85 -5.90 -2.72
N ILE A 49 20.53 -5.78 -4.00
CA ILE A 49 20.41 -4.54 -4.76
C ILE A 49 18.98 -4.47 -5.32
N TYR A 50 18.27 -3.39 -5.06
CA TYR A 50 16.89 -3.18 -5.52
C TYR A 50 16.59 -1.68 -5.64
N TYR A 51 15.44 -1.33 -6.22
CA TYR A 51 15.05 0.07 -6.41
C TYR A 51 15.11 0.87 -5.10
N GLY A 52 15.91 1.95 -5.08
CA GLY A 52 16.14 2.77 -3.88
C GLY A 52 17.22 2.24 -2.93
N HIS A 53 17.87 1.12 -3.28
CA HIS A 53 19.02 0.55 -2.58
C HIS A 53 20.01 -0.05 -3.59
N GLY A 54 20.69 0.84 -4.33
CA GLY A 54 21.73 0.48 -5.30
C GLY A 54 21.25 0.22 -6.74
N ALA A 55 19.93 0.16 -6.99
CA ALA A 55 19.38 0.14 -8.35
C ALA A 55 18.46 1.33 -8.62
N ASP A 56 18.49 1.80 -9.87
CA ASP A 56 17.67 2.92 -10.36
C ASP A 56 16.28 2.48 -10.86
N LYS A 57 16.04 1.16 -10.95
CA LYS A 57 14.77 0.57 -11.43
C LYS A 57 14.44 -0.73 -10.71
N LYS A 58 13.17 -1.15 -10.81
CA LYS A 58 12.69 -2.46 -10.34
C LYS A 58 12.79 -3.45 -11.48
N ASP A 59 13.83 -4.25 -11.52
CA ASP A 59 14.09 -5.16 -12.64
C ASP A 59 13.91 -6.64 -12.30
N TRP A 60 13.56 -6.94 -11.04
CA TRP A 60 13.27 -8.30 -10.60
C TRP A 60 14.48 -9.26 -10.75
N GLN A 61 15.71 -8.75 -10.62
CA GLN A 61 16.98 -9.50 -10.77
C GLN A 61 17.42 -10.37 -9.58
N GLY A 62 16.80 -10.21 -8.42
CA GLY A 62 16.99 -11.04 -7.24
C GLY A 62 16.32 -12.42 -7.34
N ARG A 63 16.04 -13.02 -6.18
CA ARG A 63 15.58 -14.41 -6.05
C ARG A 63 14.24 -14.52 -5.34
N TRP A 64 13.31 -15.21 -5.98
CA TRP A 64 12.05 -15.62 -5.36
C TRP A 64 12.26 -16.76 -4.36
N THR A 65 11.55 -16.72 -3.23
CA THR A 65 11.87 -17.54 -2.06
C THR A 65 11.18 -18.90 -2.02
N LYS A 66 10.23 -19.16 -2.93
CA LYS A 66 9.27 -20.28 -2.89
C LYS A 66 8.22 -20.17 -1.80
N LYS A 67 8.09 -19.04 -1.10
CA LYS A 67 6.98 -18.79 -0.18
C LYS A 67 5.66 -18.99 -0.91
N LYS A 68 4.76 -19.81 -0.33
CA LYS A 68 3.48 -20.22 -0.96
C LYS A 68 3.65 -20.80 -2.38
N GLY A 69 4.78 -21.45 -2.62
CA GLY A 69 5.12 -22.02 -3.92
C GLY A 69 5.58 -21.02 -4.97
N ILE A 70 5.71 -19.72 -4.66
CA ILE A 70 6.12 -18.70 -5.64
C ILE A 70 7.63 -18.67 -5.82
N ASP A 71 8.09 -19.17 -6.96
CA ASP A 71 9.51 -19.29 -7.34
C ASP A 71 9.91 -18.37 -8.51
N SER A 72 8.97 -17.58 -9.04
CA SER A 72 9.20 -16.66 -10.16
C SER A 72 8.14 -15.56 -10.22
N LYS A 73 8.48 -14.45 -10.88
CA LYS A 73 7.54 -13.35 -11.18
C LYS A 73 6.32 -13.83 -11.96
N LEU A 74 6.54 -14.66 -12.99
CA LEU A 74 5.46 -15.22 -13.79
C LEU A 74 4.48 -16.04 -12.94
N LYS A 75 5.00 -16.85 -12.00
CA LYS A 75 4.16 -17.64 -11.10
C LYS A 75 3.37 -16.76 -10.12
N PHE A 76 3.97 -15.68 -9.62
CA PHE A 76 3.26 -14.68 -8.79
C PHE A 76 2.11 -14.02 -9.56
N LEU A 77 2.36 -13.56 -10.80
CA LEU A 77 1.34 -12.95 -11.67
C LEU A 77 0.20 -13.92 -12.04
N ASN A 78 0.48 -15.22 -12.07
CA ASN A 78 -0.52 -16.26 -12.35
C ASN A 78 -1.10 -16.91 -11.08
N SER A 79 -0.92 -16.32 -9.90
CA SER A 79 -1.45 -16.83 -8.63
C SER A 79 -2.36 -15.82 -7.93
N PRO A 80 -3.61 -15.63 -8.40
CA PRO A 80 -4.56 -14.68 -7.81
C PRO A 80 -4.70 -14.81 -6.29
N ASN A 81 -4.91 -16.03 -5.79
CA ASN A 81 -5.05 -16.28 -4.35
C ASN A 81 -3.81 -15.84 -3.55
N VAL A 82 -2.61 -15.98 -4.12
CA VAL A 82 -1.38 -15.54 -3.45
C VAL A 82 -1.27 -14.01 -3.42
N GLN A 83 -1.75 -13.31 -4.45
CA GLN A 83 -1.81 -11.84 -4.43
C GLN A 83 -2.83 -11.34 -3.40
N GLU A 84 -3.98 -12.01 -3.28
CA GLU A 84 -5.01 -11.70 -2.26
C GLU A 84 -4.50 -11.94 -0.83
N GLU A 85 -3.71 -13.00 -0.61
CA GLU A 85 -3.03 -13.22 0.67
C GLU A 85 -1.93 -12.17 0.91
N ALA A 86 -1.08 -11.90 -0.09
CA ALA A 86 0.05 -10.99 0.04
C ALA A 86 -0.37 -9.54 0.34
N ILE A 87 -1.48 -9.05 -0.24
CA ILE A 87 -1.96 -7.69 0.06
C ILE A 87 -2.47 -7.57 1.50
N ARG A 88 -3.07 -8.63 2.05
CA ARG A 88 -3.48 -8.68 3.46
C ARG A 88 -2.27 -8.71 4.37
N GLU A 89 -1.26 -9.53 4.06
CA GLU A 89 0.01 -9.48 4.79
C GLU A 89 0.63 -8.08 4.77
N ALA A 90 0.59 -7.37 3.62
CA ALA A 90 1.05 -5.99 3.51
C ALA A 90 0.27 -5.05 4.43
N PHE A 91 -1.07 -5.15 4.46
CA PHE A 91 -1.91 -4.34 5.33
C PHE A 91 -1.60 -4.57 6.81
N ARG A 92 -1.33 -5.82 7.22
CA ARG A 92 -0.90 -6.15 8.56
C ARG A 92 0.44 -5.49 8.91
N VAL A 93 1.40 -5.53 7.99
CA VAL A 93 2.69 -4.85 8.15
C VAL A 93 2.50 -3.35 8.29
N TYR A 94 1.69 -2.73 7.43
CA TYR A 94 1.42 -1.29 7.50
C TYR A 94 0.75 -0.89 8.82
N TRP A 95 -0.28 -1.63 9.24
CA TRP A 95 -0.98 -1.39 10.49
C TRP A 95 -0.04 -1.47 11.69
N LYS A 96 0.85 -2.47 11.70
CA LYS A 96 1.85 -2.63 12.76
C LYS A 96 2.84 -1.48 12.75
N ASP A 97 3.47 -1.20 11.61
CA ASP A 97 4.47 -0.13 11.48
C ASP A 97 3.89 1.22 11.94
N ILE A 98 2.68 1.56 11.52
CA ILE A 98 2.02 2.82 11.91
C ILE A 98 1.83 2.90 13.43
N ASN A 99 1.32 1.83 14.07
CA ASN A 99 1.16 1.83 15.52
C ASN A 99 2.52 1.87 16.24
N ASP A 100 3.52 1.14 15.75
CA ASP A 100 4.87 1.14 16.32
C ASP A 100 5.46 2.57 16.29
N ILE A 101 5.37 3.27 15.16
CA ILE A 101 5.87 4.65 15.02
C ILE A 101 5.04 5.64 15.89
N LEU A 102 3.71 5.53 15.90
CA LEU A 102 2.86 6.38 16.74
C LEU A 102 3.12 6.17 18.23
N SER A 103 3.42 4.94 18.65
CA SER A 103 3.67 4.61 20.05
C SER A 103 4.90 5.32 20.61
N GLN A 104 5.90 5.60 19.76
CA GLN A 104 7.08 6.40 20.12
C GLN A 104 6.72 7.86 20.46
N GLN A 105 5.53 8.32 20.05
CA GLN A 105 4.96 9.64 20.36
C GLN A 105 3.84 9.55 21.41
N GLY A 106 3.68 8.41 22.08
CA GLY A 106 2.62 8.17 23.06
C GLY A 106 1.21 8.08 22.45
N GLN A 107 1.11 7.71 21.17
CA GLN A 107 -0.15 7.64 20.44
C GLN A 107 -0.38 6.27 19.77
N SER A 108 -1.58 6.08 19.23
CA SER A 108 -2.01 4.90 18.47
C SER A 108 -2.95 5.33 17.34
N ILE A 109 -3.22 4.43 16.38
CA ILE A 109 -4.24 4.67 15.34
C ILE A 109 -5.60 5.05 15.94
N ASN A 110 -5.98 4.45 17.07
CA ASN A 110 -7.28 4.67 17.71
C ASN A 110 -7.48 6.11 18.16
N ASN A 111 -6.41 6.85 18.45
CA ASN A 111 -6.53 8.26 18.79
C ASN A 111 -7.09 9.09 17.63
N TYR A 112 -6.99 8.62 16.38
CA TYR A 112 -7.38 9.34 15.17
C TYR A 112 -8.67 8.86 14.52
N LEU A 113 -9.07 7.60 14.74
CA LEU A 113 -10.24 7.02 14.06
C LEU A 113 -11.51 7.84 14.34
N GLY A 114 -12.28 8.11 13.30
CA GLY A 114 -13.51 8.91 13.34
C GLY A 114 -13.31 10.42 13.33
N GLN A 115 -12.09 10.93 13.49
CA GLN A 115 -11.84 12.37 13.42
C GLN A 115 -12.08 12.90 12.00
N LYS A 116 -12.72 14.06 11.89
CA LYS A 116 -12.73 14.86 10.67
C LYS A 116 -11.60 15.88 10.74
N LYS A 117 -10.65 15.78 9.79
CA LYS A 117 -9.48 16.67 9.72
C LYS A 117 -9.45 17.39 8.37
N THR A 118 -9.18 18.69 8.41
CA THR A 118 -9.02 19.52 7.21
C THR A 118 -7.54 19.77 6.95
N PHE A 119 -7.10 19.52 5.72
CA PHE A 119 -5.72 19.65 5.27
C PHE A 119 -5.63 20.61 4.10
N ASN A 120 -4.48 21.26 3.95
CA ASN A 120 -4.14 21.99 2.72
C ASN A 120 -3.42 21.02 1.75
N ASP A 121 -4.02 20.80 0.59
CA ASP A 121 -3.49 19.98 -0.49
C ASP A 121 -3.27 20.85 -1.74
N LYS A 122 -2.02 21.23 -2.00
CA LYS A 122 -1.64 22.14 -3.11
C LYS A 122 -2.51 23.41 -3.15
N GLY A 123 -2.75 24.03 -1.99
CA GLY A 123 -3.56 25.25 -1.87
C GLY A 123 -5.07 25.01 -1.79
N LYS A 124 -5.55 23.77 -1.93
CA LYS A 124 -6.97 23.41 -1.80
C LYS A 124 -7.23 22.83 -0.42
N SER A 125 -8.31 23.28 0.22
CA SER A 125 -8.74 22.72 1.50
C SER A 125 -9.47 21.40 1.26
N LYS A 126 -9.05 20.32 1.93
CA LYS A 126 -9.68 19.00 1.84
C LYS A 126 -9.95 18.45 3.22
N THR A 127 -11.21 18.07 3.49
CA THR A 127 -11.61 17.46 4.76
C THR A 127 -11.73 15.95 4.61
N ILE A 128 -11.00 15.21 5.43
CA ILE A 128 -10.97 13.75 5.46
C ILE A 128 -11.55 13.25 6.77
N THR A 129 -12.44 12.26 6.71
CA THR A 129 -12.78 11.45 7.89
C THR A 129 -11.76 10.34 8.01
N VAL A 130 -10.99 10.35 9.10
CA VAL A 130 -9.92 9.37 9.32
C VAL A 130 -10.54 8.02 9.68
N THR A 131 -10.30 7.02 8.85
CA THR A 131 -10.79 5.64 9.02
C THR A 131 -9.66 4.64 8.88
N LEU A 132 -9.83 3.42 9.39
CA LEU A 132 -8.78 2.39 9.29
C LEU A 132 -8.48 2.06 7.83
N SER A 133 -9.51 1.85 7.00
CA SER A 133 -9.35 1.58 5.57
C SER A 133 -8.63 2.71 4.84
N GLY A 134 -8.95 3.98 5.17
CA GLY A 134 -8.26 5.14 4.62
C GLY A 134 -6.78 5.19 5.04
N ILE A 135 -6.47 4.94 6.31
CA ILE A 135 -5.09 4.87 6.83
C ILE A 135 -4.28 3.80 6.09
N ILE A 136 -4.84 2.58 5.95
CA ILE A 136 -4.18 1.47 5.26
C ILE A 136 -3.99 1.76 3.77
N ALA A 137 -4.96 2.39 3.11
CA ALA A 137 -4.83 2.82 1.72
C ALA A 137 -3.75 3.91 1.55
N GLY A 138 -3.72 4.90 2.44
CA GLY A 138 -2.66 5.91 2.44
C GLY A 138 -1.27 5.30 2.64
N ALA A 139 -1.17 4.25 3.46
CA ALA A 139 0.06 3.51 3.68
C ALA A 139 0.44 2.65 2.47
N HIS A 140 -0.54 2.09 1.76
CA HIS A 140 -0.31 1.39 0.50
C HIS A 140 0.33 2.32 -0.54
N LEU A 141 -0.18 3.56 -0.67
CA LEU A 141 0.35 4.55 -1.61
C LEU A 141 1.74 5.09 -1.21
N ARG A 142 1.88 5.58 0.04
CA ARG A 142 3.05 6.38 0.46
C ARG A 142 3.86 5.79 1.61
N GLY A 143 3.47 4.63 2.11
CA GLY A 143 4.11 3.95 3.23
C GLY A 143 3.67 4.45 4.62
N PRO A 144 3.88 3.64 5.67
CA PRO A 144 3.54 3.94 7.06
C PRO A 144 4.05 5.29 7.58
N ASN A 145 5.32 5.61 7.33
CA ASN A 145 5.96 6.83 7.80
C ASN A 145 5.21 8.09 7.33
N ARG A 146 4.76 8.10 6.08
CA ARG A 146 4.05 9.25 5.50
C ARG A 146 2.64 9.41 6.05
N VAL A 147 1.96 8.30 6.35
CA VAL A 147 0.67 8.35 7.05
C VAL A 147 0.86 8.91 8.45
N VAL A 148 1.88 8.48 9.18
CA VAL A 148 2.15 8.99 10.53
C VAL A 148 2.52 10.49 10.51
N GLU A 149 3.35 10.91 9.55
CA GLU A 149 3.70 12.32 9.35
C GLU A 149 2.44 13.17 9.06
N LEU A 150 1.52 12.66 8.25
CA LEU A 150 0.23 13.29 8.00
C LEU A 150 -0.63 13.37 9.27
N LEU A 151 -0.77 12.27 10.01
CA LEU A 151 -1.64 12.22 11.19
C LEU A 151 -1.17 13.15 12.31
N LEU A 152 0.14 13.15 12.59
CA LEU A 152 0.76 13.95 13.65
C LEU A 152 0.93 15.42 13.25
N LYS A 153 1.36 15.68 12.02
CA LYS A 153 1.85 17.02 11.61
C LYS A 153 1.00 17.68 10.52
N GLY A 154 -0.01 16.99 10.00
CA GLY A 154 -0.82 17.50 8.89
C GLY A 154 -0.09 17.58 7.55
N LYS A 155 1.09 16.95 7.42
CA LYS A 155 1.92 17.06 6.21
C LYS A 155 1.44 16.12 5.11
N VAL A 156 0.89 16.71 4.06
CA VAL A 156 0.45 16.01 2.85
C VAL A 156 1.66 15.58 2.02
N SER A 157 1.61 14.36 1.48
CA SER A 157 2.65 13.80 0.62
C SER A 157 2.05 13.23 -0.66
N TYR A 158 2.89 13.05 -1.68
CA TYR A 158 2.49 12.65 -3.03
C TYR A 158 3.37 11.52 -3.54
N ASP A 159 2.80 10.64 -4.36
CA ASP A 159 3.54 9.60 -5.08
C ASP A 159 4.34 10.17 -6.26
N GLU A 160 5.01 9.29 -6.99
CA GLU A 160 5.85 9.63 -8.12
C GLU A 160 5.03 10.17 -9.31
N LEU A 161 3.71 9.94 -9.33
CA LEU A 161 2.76 10.46 -10.31
C LEU A 161 2.02 11.73 -9.83
N GLY A 162 2.30 12.19 -8.60
CA GLY A 162 1.69 13.36 -8.00
C GLY A 162 0.33 13.10 -7.31
N THR A 163 -0.08 11.84 -7.16
CA THR A 163 -1.28 11.41 -6.44
C THR A 163 -1.15 11.73 -4.96
N SER A 164 -2.14 12.42 -4.39
CA SER A 164 -2.13 12.81 -2.98
C SER A 164 -2.42 11.63 -2.06
N ILE A 165 -1.72 11.53 -0.93
CA ILE A 165 -2.07 10.58 0.15
C ILE A 165 -3.51 10.77 0.63
N LEU A 166 -4.02 12.01 0.60
CA LEU A 166 -5.40 12.33 0.96
C LEU A 166 -6.41 11.84 -0.08
N GLU A 167 -5.99 11.58 -1.33
CA GLU A 167 -6.86 10.97 -2.32
C GLU A 167 -7.18 9.53 -1.94
N TYR A 168 -6.17 8.76 -1.53
CA TYR A 168 -6.37 7.38 -1.09
C TYR A 168 -7.15 7.30 0.22
N MET A 169 -6.84 8.17 1.19
CA MET A 169 -7.60 8.20 2.45
C MET A 169 -9.08 8.54 2.25
N ASP A 170 -9.42 9.28 1.20
CA ASP A 170 -10.77 9.70 0.85
C ASP A 170 -11.51 8.61 0.06
N ILE A 171 -10.94 8.16 -1.07
CA ILE A 171 -11.54 7.15 -1.95
C ILE A 171 -11.76 5.82 -1.21
N PHE A 172 -10.82 5.45 -0.34
CA PHE A 172 -10.89 4.21 0.44
C PHE A 172 -11.31 4.45 1.89
N GLY A 173 -11.76 5.66 2.21
CA GLY A 173 -12.32 5.98 3.51
C GLY A 173 -13.68 5.31 3.73
N GLY A 174 -13.92 4.78 4.93
CA GLY A 174 -15.24 4.31 5.33
C GLY A 174 -15.63 2.90 4.89
N TYR A 175 -14.71 2.13 4.30
CA TYR A 175 -14.93 0.69 4.16
C TYR A 175 -14.90 0.03 5.53
N ASP A 176 -15.83 -0.91 5.76
CA ASP A 176 -15.78 -1.76 6.95
C ASP A 176 -14.51 -2.63 6.89
N MET A 177 -13.65 -2.41 7.87
CA MET A 177 -12.34 -3.03 7.96
C MET A 177 -11.90 -3.02 9.42
N THR A 178 -11.36 -4.14 9.86
CA THR A 178 -10.78 -4.37 11.17
C THR A 178 -9.42 -5.05 11.02
N PRO A 179 -8.58 -5.06 12.07
CA PRO A 179 -7.34 -5.83 12.07
C PRO A 179 -7.49 -7.36 11.93
N LYS A 180 -8.72 -7.89 11.89
CA LYS A 180 -9.00 -9.32 11.62
C LYS A 180 -9.08 -9.62 10.12
N ASP A 181 -9.28 -8.61 9.28
CA ASP A 181 -9.46 -8.75 7.83
C ASP A 181 -8.14 -8.88 7.06
N PHE A 182 -7.03 -8.72 7.77
CA PHE A 182 -5.66 -8.87 7.27
C PHE A 182 -4.80 -9.53 8.34
#